data_AF-A0A5C3N1F4-F1
#
_entry.id   AF-A0A5C3N1F4-F1
#
_cell.length_a   1.000
_cell.length_b   1.000
_cell.length_c   1.000
_cell.angle_alpha   90.00
_cell.angle_beta   90.00
_cell.angle_gamma   90.00
#
_symmetry.space_group_name_H-M   'P 1'
#
loop_
_entity.id
_entity.type
_entity.pdbx_description
1 polymer ?
#
loop_
_entity_poly.entity_id
_entity_poly.type
_entity_poly.pdbx_seq_one_letter_code
_entity_poly.pdbx_strand_id
1 'polypeptide(L)'
;VAFCVHKSTLTRQSPVFADMFALPASDVNETYEGLPVVRMQDKAEDLAALFEILYLVKFLPTKRLDPSTPSVVRPILSLAMKYDMESIKNQAIVRLVDDWPTTLRSWDALEDEIDALEKNWHKEHTCTSLHDCRDSLDSHLPEPVAAITLGRECAIPSILPAAFYHLSRLSMKWGPDGCVADQYQQSSMRFIGKRTAKWKSLSSQDYYTLLVGE
;
A
#
# COMPACT_ATOMS: atom_id res chain seq x y z
N VAL A 1 25.39 6.57 1.93
CA VAL A 1 24.46 7.61 2.42
C VAL A 1 24.49 7.59 3.94
N ALA A 2 24.39 8.74 4.59
CA ALA A 2 24.30 8.85 6.05
C ALA A 2 23.15 9.80 6.42
N PHE A 3 22.49 9.54 7.55
CA PHE A 3 21.39 10.36 8.07
C PHE A 3 21.77 10.87 9.46
N CYS A 4 21.64 12.18 9.68
CA CYS A 4 21.80 12.77 11.01
C CYS A 4 20.42 12.94 11.64
N VAL A 5 20.16 12.23 12.73
CA VAL A 5 18.86 12.15 13.39
C VAL A 5 19.01 12.27 14.92
N HIS A 6 17.96 12.73 15.58
CA HIS A 6 17.93 12.86 17.03
C HIS A 6 17.60 11.51 17.70
N LYS A 7 18.49 11.04 18.57
CA LYS A 7 18.30 9.85 19.42
C LYS A 7 16.94 9.89 20.14
N SER A 8 16.61 11.01 20.77
CA SER A 8 15.37 11.20 21.53
C SER A 8 14.11 11.02 20.70
N THR A 9 14.12 11.35 19.41
CA THR A 9 12.98 11.15 18.51
C THR A 9 12.79 9.68 18.18
N LEU A 10 13.87 8.96 17.87
CA LEU A 10 13.79 7.54 17.57
C LEU A 10 13.41 6.72 18.80
N THR A 11 14.05 6.97 19.96
CA THR A 11 13.72 6.31 21.24
C THR A 11 12.26 6.50 21.63
N ARG A 12 11.67 7.68 21.38
CA ARG A 12 10.27 7.95 21.71
C ARG A 12 9.29 7.17 20.82
N GLN A 13 9.69 6.86 19.59
CA GLN A 13 8.81 6.24 18.59
C GLN A 13 9.04 4.74 18.44
N SER A 14 10.12 4.22 18.99
CA SER A 14 10.56 2.83 18.82
C SER A 14 11.26 2.33 20.08
N PRO A 15 10.70 1.32 20.77
CA PRO A 15 11.39 0.66 21.87
C PRO A 15 12.66 -0.04 21.39
N VAL A 16 12.68 -0.56 20.16
CA VAL A 16 13.88 -1.20 19.57
C VAL A 16 15.05 -0.22 19.48
N PHE A 17 14.80 1.02 19.02
CA PHE A 17 15.84 2.05 19.04
C PHE A 17 16.20 2.47 20.46
N ALA A 18 15.24 2.52 21.38
CA ALA A 18 15.51 2.81 22.79
C ALA A 18 16.52 1.82 23.39
N ASP A 19 16.26 0.53 23.22
CA ASP A 19 17.12 -0.55 23.68
C ASP A 19 18.49 -0.53 22.99
N MET A 20 18.50 -0.36 21.66
CA MET A 20 19.73 -0.27 20.87
C MET A 20 20.66 0.83 21.38
N PHE A 21 20.12 1.98 21.78
CA PHE A 21 20.92 3.09 22.28
C PHE A 21 21.18 3.04 23.80
N ALA A 22 20.58 2.09 24.52
CA ALA A 22 20.81 1.85 25.95
C ALA A 22 21.94 0.83 26.18
N LEU A 23 22.24 -0.01 25.18
CA LEU A 23 23.38 -0.92 25.24
C LEU A 23 24.69 -0.14 25.42
N PRO A 24 25.62 -0.63 26.27
CA PRO A 24 26.92 0.00 26.45
C PRO A 24 27.64 0.04 25.11
N ALA A 25 28.13 1.23 24.76
CA ALA A 25 29.04 1.41 23.64
C ALA A 25 30.18 0.38 23.73
N SER A 26 30.35 -0.46 22.72
CA SER A 26 31.60 -1.20 22.60
C SER A 26 32.71 -0.19 22.31
N ASP A 27 33.95 -0.47 22.73
CA ASP A 27 35.13 0.41 22.58
C ASP A 27 35.52 0.71 21.12
N VAL A 28 34.67 0.36 20.15
CA VAL A 28 34.82 0.53 18.70
C VAL A 28 33.64 1.33 18.15
N ASN A 29 33.20 2.37 18.86
CA ASN A 29 32.17 3.26 18.34
C ASN A 29 32.73 4.04 17.15
N GLU A 30 32.36 3.60 15.95
CA GLU A 30 32.58 4.35 14.73
C GLU A 30 31.96 5.75 14.88
N THR A 31 32.76 6.78 14.59
CA THR A 31 32.30 8.18 14.60
C THR A 31 32.40 8.77 13.21
N TYR A 32 31.44 9.60 12.83
CA TYR A 32 31.45 10.37 11.59
C TYR A 32 31.17 11.82 11.95
N GLU A 33 32.08 12.72 11.59
CA GLU A 33 32.01 14.15 11.95
C GLU A 33 31.86 14.40 13.46
N GLY A 34 32.48 13.54 14.29
CA GLY A 34 32.40 13.63 15.76
C GLY A 34 31.08 13.14 16.37
N LEU A 35 30.14 12.64 15.55
CA LEU A 35 28.89 12.04 16.00
C LEU A 35 28.98 10.51 16.01
N PRO A 36 28.30 9.83 16.95
CA PRO A 36 28.26 8.37 16.98
C PRO A 36 27.50 7.83 15.77
N VAL A 37 28.04 6.78 15.15
CA VAL A 37 27.46 6.14 13.96
C VAL A 37 26.85 4.80 14.33
N VAL A 38 25.64 4.55 13.81
CA VAL A 38 25.02 3.23 13.84
C VAL A 38 24.89 2.73 12.41
N ARG A 39 25.51 1.60 12.11
CA ARG A 39 25.40 0.94 10.81
C ARG A 39 24.07 0.19 10.71
N MET A 40 23.25 0.59 9.77
CA MET A 40 21.95 0.00 9.49
C MET A 40 22.06 -0.90 8.24
N GLN A 41 21.40 -2.04 8.24
CA GLN A 41 21.36 -2.96 7.09
C GLN A 41 20.23 -2.63 6.10
N ASP A 42 19.33 -1.73 6.50
CA ASP A 42 18.16 -1.34 5.71
C ASP A 42 18.54 -0.42 4.56
N LYS A 43 17.68 -0.42 3.52
CA LYS A 43 17.86 0.45 2.36
C LYS A 43 17.79 1.91 2.78
N ALA A 44 18.67 2.72 2.20
CA ALA A 44 18.77 4.13 2.56
C ALA A 44 17.49 4.89 2.17
N GLU A 45 16.86 4.51 1.06
CA GLU A 45 15.64 5.13 0.54
C GLU A 45 14.45 4.88 1.49
N ASP A 46 14.32 3.66 1.99
CA ASP A 46 13.24 3.27 2.92
C ASP A 46 13.41 3.98 4.27
N LEU A 47 14.65 4.09 4.77
CA LEU A 47 14.97 4.85 5.99
C LEU A 47 14.70 6.34 5.82
N ALA A 48 15.02 6.91 4.66
CA ALA A 48 14.74 8.32 4.36
C ALA A 48 13.24 8.60 4.43
N ALA A 49 12.42 7.77 3.78
CA ALA A 49 10.96 7.89 3.81
C ALA A 49 10.39 7.75 5.23
N LEU A 50 10.91 6.80 6.02
CA LEU A 50 10.52 6.64 7.42
C LEU A 50 10.87 7.89 8.25
N PHE A 51 12.08 8.43 8.11
CA PHE A 51 12.50 9.62 8.84
C PHE A 51 11.72 10.86 8.41
N GLU A 52 11.38 11.00 7.13
CA GLU A 52 10.52 12.09 6.66
C GLU A 52 9.16 12.09 7.37
N ILE A 53 8.56 10.91 7.60
CA ILE A 53 7.31 10.79 8.37
C ILE A 53 7.53 11.18 9.84
N LEU A 54 8.63 10.72 10.46
CA LEU A 54 8.91 10.99 11.87
C LEU A 54 9.21 12.47 12.16
N TYR A 55 9.81 13.20 11.22
CA TYR A 55 10.29 14.57 11.44
C TYR A 55 9.42 15.64 10.77
N LEU A 56 8.85 15.38 9.59
CA LEU A 56 8.21 16.41 8.77
C LEU A 56 6.70 16.18 8.64
N VAL A 57 6.32 15.14 7.91
CA VAL A 57 4.95 15.01 7.37
C VAL A 57 3.97 14.45 8.41
N LYS A 58 4.44 13.65 9.37
CA LYS A 58 3.65 12.97 10.43
C LYS A 58 2.49 12.09 9.95
N PHE A 59 2.36 11.90 8.64
CA PHE A 59 1.35 11.08 7.98
C PHE A 59 1.99 10.29 6.83
N LEU A 60 1.36 9.18 6.43
CA LEU A 60 1.79 8.42 5.26
C LEU A 60 1.64 9.23 3.97
N PRO A 61 2.61 9.14 3.03
CA PRO A 61 2.63 9.93 1.80
C PRO A 61 1.73 9.35 0.71
N THR A 62 0.48 9.05 1.04
CA THR A 62 -0.52 8.54 0.09
C THR A 62 -1.79 9.37 0.20
N LYS A 63 -2.69 9.22 -0.78
CA LYS A 63 -4.05 9.76 -0.71
C LYS A 63 -5.06 8.62 -0.57
N ARG A 64 -6.31 8.96 -0.24
CA ARG A 64 -7.42 7.99 -0.27
C ARG A 64 -7.56 7.44 -1.69
N LEU A 65 -7.79 6.15 -1.81
CA LEU A 65 -7.92 5.38 -3.05
C LEU A 65 -6.67 5.40 -3.96
N ASP A 66 -5.51 5.82 -3.45
CA ASP A 66 -4.30 5.91 -4.26
C ASP A 66 -3.78 4.50 -4.63
N PRO A 67 -3.71 4.14 -5.93
CA PRO A 67 -3.27 2.82 -6.40
C PRO A 67 -1.81 2.52 -6.07
N SER A 68 -1.00 3.55 -5.81
CA SER A 68 0.41 3.41 -5.43
C SER A 68 0.60 3.09 -3.95
N THR A 69 -0.46 3.16 -3.14
CA THR A 69 -0.42 2.97 -1.68
C THR A 69 0.34 1.71 -1.28
N PRO A 70 0.08 0.51 -1.84
CA PRO A 70 0.83 -0.68 -1.46
C PRO A 70 2.34 -0.57 -1.71
N SER A 71 2.75 -0.01 -2.85
CA SER A 71 4.18 0.13 -3.17
C SER A 71 4.91 1.16 -2.31
N VAL A 72 4.22 2.26 -1.96
CA VAL A 72 4.79 3.36 -1.19
C VAL A 72 4.85 3.00 0.30
N VAL A 73 3.79 2.41 0.83
CA VAL A 73 3.63 2.16 2.27
C VAL A 73 4.34 0.88 2.73
N ARG A 74 4.46 -0.15 1.87
CA ARG A 74 5.14 -1.42 2.20
C ARG A 74 6.54 -1.26 2.81
N PRO A 75 7.49 -0.52 2.22
CA PRO A 75 8.82 -0.37 2.82
C PRO A 75 8.76 0.35 4.18
N ILE A 76 7.94 1.39 4.30
CA ILE A 76 7.74 2.15 5.54
C ILE A 76 7.18 1.23 6.63
N LEU A 77 6.14 0.45 6.33
CA LEU A 77 5.52 -0.48 7.26
C LEU A 77 6.45 -1.62 7.66
N SER A 78 7.24 -2.14 6.72
CA SER A 78 8.23 -3.18 7.01
C SER A 78 9.24 -2.70 8.05
N LEU A 79 9.73 -1.46 7.91
CA LEU A 79 10.60 -0.84 8.91
C LEU A 79 9.86 -0.55 10.21
N ALA A 80 8.62 -0.05 10.15
CA ALA A 80 7.81 0.22 11.33
C ALA A 80 7.54 -1.07 12.13
N MET A 81 7.38 -2.22 11.49
CA MET A 81 7.30 -3.50 12.18
C MET A 81 8.65 -3.90 12.78
N LYS A 82 9.73 -3.83 11.99
CA LYS A 82 11.09 -4.19 12.43
C LYS A 82 11.53 -3.41 13.66
N TYR A 83 11.22 -2.12 13.71
CA TYR A 83 11.57 -1.21 14.80
C TYR A 83 10.43 -1.00 15.81
N ASP A 84 9.34 -1.75 15.70
CA ASP A 84 8.18 -1.66 16.57
C ASP A 84 7.62 -0.23 16.77
N MET A 85 7.38 0.46 15.66
CA MET A 85 6.82 1.81 15.62
C MET A 85 5.29 1.77 15.51
N GLU A 86 4.61 1.61 16.64
CA GLU A 86 3.15 1.47 16.70
C GLU A 86 2.38 2.66 16.10
N SER A 87 2.87 3.88 16.29
CA SER A 87 2.25 5.09 15.75
C SER A 87 2.12 5.05 14.22
N ILE A 88 3.15 4.59 13.52
CA ILE A 88 3.17 4.46 12.06
C ILE A 88 2.29 3.29 11.60
N LYS A 89 2.34 2.15 12.31
CA LYS A 89 1.46 1.01 12.04
C LYS A 89 -0.01 1.42 12.10
N ASN A 90 -0.41 2.14 13.16
CA ASN A 90 -1.78 2.60 13.34
C ASN A 90 -2.24 3.59 12.26
N GLN A 91 -1.36 4.51 11.82
CA GLN A 91 -1.69 5.41 10.71
C GLN A 91 -1.96 4.65 9.40
N ALA A 92 -1.16 3.61 9.12
CA ALA A 92 -1.38 2.78 7.94
C ALA A 92 -2.69 2.00 8.00
N ILE A 93 -3.00 1.43 9.18
CA ILE A 93 -4.26 0.70 9.38
C ILE A 93 -5.45 1.62 9.11
N VAL A 94 -5.47 2.81 9.70
CA VAL A 94 -6.56 3.79 9.48
C VAL A 94 -6.70 4.11 7.99
N ARG A 95 -5.59 4.41 7.30
CA ARG A 95 -5.63 4.72 5.87
C ARG A 95 -6.13 3.55 5.03
N LEU A 96 -5.60 2.35 5.27
CA LEU A 96 -5.94 1.18 4.47
C LEU A 96 -7.38 0.73 4.72
N VAL A 97 -7.92 0.90 5.93
CA VAL A 97 -9.33 0.62 6.22
C VAL A 97 -10.28 1.62 5.54
N ASP A 98 -9.87 2.88 5.37
CA ASP A 98 -10.65 3.85 4.58
C ASP A 98 -10.75 3.44 3.10
N ASP A 99 -9.69 2.81 2.57
CA ASP A 99 -9.65 2.31 1.19
C ASP A 99 -10.30 0.91 1.03
N TRP A 100 -10.35 0.14 2.12
CA TRP A 100 -10.89 -1.23 2.18
C TRP A 100 -11.90 -1.36 3.33
N PRO A 101 -13.15 -0.91 3.13
CA PRO A 101 -14.12 -0.78 4.20
C PRO A 101 -14.55 -2.13 4.79
N THR A 102 -14.65 -2.19 6.11
CA THR A 102 -14.95 -3.43 6.85
C THR A 102 -16.44 -3.64 7.15
N THR A 103 -17.31 -2.75 6.67
CA THR A 103 -18.77 -2.88 6.82
C THR A 103 -19.45 -2.79 5.46
N LEU A 104 -20.56 -3.54 5.27
CA LEU A 104 -21.33 -3.51 4.03
C LEU A 104 -21.83 -2.10 3.69
N ARG A 105 -22.29 -1.34 4.68
CA ARG A 105 -22.75 0.04 4.45
C ARG A 105 -21.64 0.94 3.92
N SER A 106 -20.44 0.85 4.50
CA SER A 106 -19.29 1.63 4.04
C SER A 106 -18.81 1.16 2.65
N TRP A 107 -18.96 -0.14 2.37
CA TRP A 107 -18.71 -0.70 1.04
C TRP A 107 -19.68 -0.14 -0.01
N ASP A 108 -20.98 -0.16 0.27
CA ASP A 108 -22.01 0.38 -0.64
C ASP A 108 -21.75 1.87 -0.93
N ALA A 109 -21.42 2.66 0.10
CA ALA A 109 -21.09 4.07 -0.07
C ALA A 109 -19.82 4.29 -0.92
N LEU A 110 -18.82 3.40 -0.81
CA LEU A 110 -17.61 3.45 -1.63
C LEU A 110 -17.92 3.10 -3.09
N GLU A 111 -18.76 2.10 -3.34
CA GLU A 111 -19.17 1.74 -4.71
C GLU A 111 -19.98 2.87 -5.35
N ASP A 112 -20.91 3.51 -4.61
CA ASP A 112 -21.65 4.68 -5.09
C ASP A 112 -20.72 5.85 -5.46
N GLU A 113 -19.67 6.08 -4.67
CA GLU A 113 -18.64 7.09 -4.97
C GLU A 113 -17.85 6.74 -6.24
N ILE A 114 -17.44 5.48 -6.39
CA ILE A 114 -16.71 5.00 -7.58
C ILE A 114 -17.59 5.09 -8.84
N ASP A 115 -18.86 4.71 -8.76
CA ASP A 115 -19.83 4.82 -9.85
C ASP A 115 -20.06 6.28 -10.26
N ALA A 116 -20.04 7.21 -9.29
CA ALA A 116 -20.13 8.64 -9.56
C ALA A 116 -18.87 9.18 -10.26
N LEU A 117 -17.68 8.71 -9.86
CA LEU A 117 -16.41 9.03 -10.52
C LEU A 117 -16.39 8.52 -11.96
N GLU A 118 -16.81 7.28 -12.19
CA GLU A 118 -16.81 6.66 -13.53
C GLU A 118 -17.64 7.46 -14.54
N LYS A 119 -18.81 7.95 -14.13
CA LYS A 119 -19.72 8.74 -14.99
C LYS A 119 -19.10 10.05 -15.50
N ASN A 120 -18.09 10.58 -14.81
CA ASN A 120 -17.42 11.83 -15.16
C ASN A 120 -15.99 11.61 -15.66
N TRP A 121 -15.40 10.45 -15.40
CA TRP A 121 -14.01 10.13 -15.73
C TRP A 121 -13.65 10.44 -17.19
N HIS A 122 -14.43 9.92 -18.14
CA HIS A 122 -14.20 10.11 -19.59
C HIS A 122 -14.56 11.51 -20.10
N LYS A 123 -15.19 12.37 -19.27
CA LYS A 123 -15.43 13.77 -19.59
C LYS A 123 -14.26 14.67 -19.17
N GLU A 124 -13.47 14.21 -18.21
CA GLU A 124 -12.35 14.97 -17.63
C GLU A 124 -11.07 14.90 -18.49
N HIS A 125 -11.02 14.00 -19.47
CA HIS A 125 -9.91 13.89 -20.41
C HIS A 125 -10.39 13.68 -21.85
N THR A 126 -9.51 13.96 -22.81
CA THR A 126 -9.81 13.82 -24.24
C THR A 126 -9.75 12.35 -24.67
N CYS A 127 -10.80 11.59 -24.36
CA CYS A 127 -11.05 10.30 -24.98
C CYS A 127 -12.40 10.32 -25.70
N THR A 128 -12.37 10.13 -27.02
CA THR A 128 -13.58 10.11 -27.86
C THR A 128 -14.11 8.71 -28.13
N SER A 129 -13.32 7.67 -27.85
CA SER A 129 -13.67 6.29 -28.16
C SER A 129 -13.05 5.27 -27.20
N LEU A 130 -13.63 4.06 -27.18
CA LEU A 130 -13.13 2.85 -26.51
C LEU A 130 -11.66 2.54 -26.81
N HIS A 131 -11.15 2.97 -27.97
CA HIS A 131 -9.79 2.66 -28.44
C HIS A 131 -8.75 3.70 -28.04
N ASP A 132 -9.19 4.94 -27.84
CA ASP A 132 -8.29 6.06 -27.55
C ASP A 132 -8.10 6.24 -26.04
N CYS A 133 -9.01 5.71 -25.23
CA CYS A 133 -8.93 5.77 -23.78
C CYS A 133 -7.87 4.81 -23.24
N ARG A 134 -6.66 5.34 -23.02
CA ARG A 134 -5.57 4.62 -22.34
C ARG A 134 -5.57 4.80 -20.82
N ASP A 135 -6.39 5.72 -20.32
CA ASP A 135 -6.43 6.11 -18.92
C ASP A 135 -7.78 5.75 -18.30
N SER A 136 -7.90 4.53 -17.81
CA SER A 136 -9.16 4.02 -17.22
C SER A 136 -9.22 4.31 -15.72
N LEU A 137 -10.40 4.58 -15.17
CA LEU A 137 -10.57 4.77 -13.72
C LEU A 137 -9.96 3.62 -12.89
N ASP A 138 -10.03 2.38 -13.37
CA ASP A 138 -9.48 1.20 -12.67
C ASP A 138 -7.97 1.32 -12.37
N SER A 139 -7.18 2.04 -13.20
CA SER A 139 -5.75 2.29 -12.92
C SER A 139 -5.50 3.34 -11.85
N HIS A 140 -6.55 4.03 -11.39
CA HIS A 140 -6.51 5.06 -10.34
C HIS A 140 -7.21 4.62 -9.06
N LEU A 141 -7.55 3.33 -8.94
CA LEU A 141 -8.20 2.76 -7.77
C LEU A 141 -7.32 1.68 -7.14
N PRO A 142 -7.49 1.38 -5.83
CA PRO A 142 -6.71 0.36 -5.15
C PRO A 142 -6.92 -1.03 -5.78
N GLU A 143 -5.82 -1.72 -6.05
CA GLU A 143 -5.84 -3.06 -6.64
C GLU A 143 -5.89 -4.13 -5.52
N PRO A 144 -6.84 -5.08 -5.57
CA PRO A 144 -7.10 -5.99 -4.45
C PRO A 144 -5.97 -6.98 -4.16
N VAL A 145 -5.26 -7.49 -5.17
CA VAL A 145 -4.17 -8.45 -4.94
C VAL A 145 -2.99 -7.78 -4.22
N ALA A 146 -2.66 -6.54 -4.60
CA ALA A 146 -1.66 -5.73 -3.93
C ALA A 146 -2.07 -5.41 -2.48
N ALA A 147 -3.35 -5.14 -2.23
CA ALA A 147 -3.86 -4.93 -0.88
C ALA A 147 -3.83 -6.20 -0.02
N ILE A 148 -4.20 -7.36 -0.56
CA ILE A 148 -4.09 -8.66 0.13
C ILE A 148 -2.62 -8.93 0.49
N THR A 149 -1.71 -8.75 -0.47
CA THR A 149 -0.27 -8.95 -0.26
C THR A 149 0.25 -8.05 0.86
N LEU A 150 -0.09 -6.75 0.81
CA LEU A 150 0.28 -5.79 1.83
C LEU A 150 -0.29 -6.17 3.20
N GLY A 151 -1.58 -6.52 3.26
CA GLY A 151 -2.27 -6.91 4.49
C GLY A 151 -1.64 -8.13 5.16
N ARG A 152 -1.24 -9.13 4.36
CA ARG A 152 -0.54 -10.33 4.85
C ARG A 152 0.87 -10.00 5.34
N GLU A 153 1.67 -9.32 4.52
CA GLU A 153 3.07 -9.05 4.83
C GLU A 153 3.26 -8.07 5.99
N CYS A 154 2.38 -7.07 6.10
CA CYS A 154 2.45 -6.05 7.14
C CYS A 154 1.59 -6.36 8.36
N ALA A 155 1.05 -7.58 8.45
CA ALA A 155 0.18 -8.03 9.54
C ALA A 155 -1.01 -7.07 9.81
N ILE A 156 -1.69 -6.63 8.73
CA ILE A 156 -2.91 -5.82 8.75
C ILE A 156 -4.08 -6.69 8.29
N PRO A 157 -4.59 -7.60 9.15
CA PRO A 157 -5.67 -8.52 8.75
C PRO A 157 -7.02 -7.82 8.55
N SER A 158 -7.19 -6.61 9.10
CA SER A 158 -8.47 -5.87 9.07
C SER A 158 -8.98 -5.58 7.67
N ILE A 159 -8.08 -5.44 6.68
CA ILE A 159 -8.45 -5.14 5.29
C ILE A 159 -8.70 -6.39 4.44
N LEU A 160 -8.25 -7.57 4.91
CA LEU A 160 -8.28 -8.80 4.10
C LEU A 160 -9.70 -9.20 3.69
N PRO A 161 -10.72 -9.21 4.58
CA PRO A 161 -12.07 -9.60 4.18
C PRO A 161 -12.64 -8.74 3.05
N ALA A 162 -12.44 -7.42 3.12
CA ALA A 162 -12.90 -6.48 2.10
C ALA A 162 -12.13 -6.67 0.78
N ALA A 163 -10.81 -6.87 0.84
CA ALA A 163 -9.99 -7.09 -0.34
C ALA A 163 -10.30 -8.42 -1.04
N PHE A 164 -10.49 -9.52 -0.29
CA PHE A 164 -10.92 -10.81 -0.83
C PHE A 164 -12.33 -10.75 -1.40
N TYR A 165 -13.26 -10.07 -0.72
CA TYR A 165 -14.61 -9.86 -1.23
C TYR A 165 -14.58 -9.12 -2.57
N HIS A 166 -13.81 -8.04 -2.68
CA HIS A 166 -13.63 -7.34 -3.95
C HIS A 166 -13.09 -8.27 -5.03
N LEU A 167 -11.99 -8.98 -4.73
CA LEU A 167 -11.35 -9.91 -5.66
C LEU A 167 -12.32 -10.99 -6.18
N SER A 168 -13.16 -11.55 -5.31
CA SER A 168 -14.14 -12.58 -5.68
C SER A 168 -15.20 -12.10 -6.70
N ARG A 169 -15.45 -10.78 -6.77
CA ARG A 169 -16.39 -10.16 -7.71
C ARG A 169 -15.76 -9.94 -9.09
N LEU A 170 -14.43 -10.03 -9.19
CA LEU A 170 -13.70 -9.74 -10.41
C LEU A 170 -13.55 -10.99 -11.29
N SER A 171 -13.45 -10.76 -12.60
CA SER A 171 -13.25 -11.83 -13.57
C SER A 171 -11.77 -12.09 -13.78
N MET A 172 -11.36 -13.36 -13.73
CA MET A 172 -10.01 -13.81 -14.12
C MET A 172 -9.70 -13.63 -15.61
N LYS A 173 -10.72 -13.34 -16.43
CA LYS A 173 -10.54 -13.18 -17.88
C LYS A 173 -9.92 -11.82 -18.24
N TRP A 174 -10.18 -10.80 -17.44
CA TRP A 174 -9.84 -9.41 -17.73
C TRP A 174 -8.73 -8.91 -16.82
N GLY A 175 -8.05 -7.84 -17.22
CA GLY A 175 -7.00 -7.21 -16.45
C GLY A 175 -5.61 -7.38 -17.04
N PRO A 176 -4.59 -6.77 -16.40
CA PRO A 176 -3.21 -6.71 -16.91
C PRO A 176 -2.57 -8.09 -17.09
N ASP A 177 -3.06 -9.11 -16.38
CA ASP A 177 -2.55 -10.47 -16.45
C ASP A 177 -3.64 -11.53 -16.70
N GLY A 178 -4.84 -11.08 -17.12
CA GLY A 178 -5.99 -11.93 -17.44
C GLY A 178 -5.75 -12.88 -18.63
N CYS A 179 -6.67 -13.82 -18.84
CA CYS A 179 -6.52 -14.83 -19.90
C CYS A 179 -6.84 -14.32 -21.32
N VAL A 180 -7.57 -13.22 -21.46
CA VAL A 180 -7.90 -12.64 -22.77
C VAL A 180 -6.78 -11.69 -23.21
N ALA A 181 -6.03 -12.06 -24.25
CA ALA A 181 -4.95 -11.23 -24.79
C ALA A 181 -5.44 -10.13 -25.76
N ASP A 182 -6.72 -10.17 -26.17
CA ASP A 182 -7.30 -9.21 -27.10
C ASP A 182 -7.40 -7.81 -26.46
N GLN A 183 -6.58 -6.88 -26.97
CA GLN A 183 -6.51 -5.51 -26.45
C GLN A 183 -7.79 -4.71 -26.70
N TYR A 184 -8.53 -4.99 -27.77
CA TYR A 184 -9.81 -4.33 -28.05
C TYR A 184 -10.82 -4.64 -26.95
N GLN A 185 -10.96 -5.94 -26.62
CA GLN A 185 -11.89 -6.39 -25.59
C GLN A 185 -11.48 -5.88 -24.21
N GLN A 186 -10.18 -5.90 -23.90
CA GLN A 186 -9.67 -5.34 -22.65
C GLN A 186 -9.93 -3.82 -22.52
N SER A 187 -9.67 -3.05 -23.57
CA SER A 187 -9.93 -1.60 -23.56
C SER A 187 -11.42 -1.31 -23.46
N SER A 188 -12.26 -2.12 -24.11
CA SER A 188 -13.71 -1.98 -24.03
C SER A 188 -14.22 -2.17 -22.62
N MET A 189 -13.76 -3.22 -21.92
CA MET A 189 -14.15 -3.49 -20.53
C MET A 189 -13.69 -2.38 -19.58
N ARG A 190 -12.47 -1.87 -19.74
CA ARG A 190 -11.95 -0.77 -18.92
C ARG A 190 -12.66 0.56 -19.17
N PHE A 191 -13.07 0.82 -20.42
CA PHE A 191 -13.82 2.01 -20.76
C PHE A 191 -15.21 2.03 -20.11
N ILE A 192 -15.89 0.87 -20.02
CA ILE A 192 -17.16 0.74 -19.28
C ILE A 192 -16.96 0.54 -17.77
N GLY A 193 -15.80 0.97 -17.25
CA GLY A 193 -15.47 1.00 -15.83
C GLY A 193 -15.33 -0.35 -15.13
N LYS A 194 -15.19 -1.47 -15.87
CA LYS A 194 -14.98 -2.75 -15.22
C LYS A 194 -13.65 -2.75 -14.46
N ARG A 195 -13.76 -3.02 -13.16
CA ARG A 195 -12.64 -3.26 -12.26
C ARG A 195 -11.88 -4.53 -12.65
N THR A 196 -10.56 -4.52 -12.47
CA THR A 196 -9.69 -5.66 -12.77
C THR A 196 -8.72 -5.94 -11.62
N ALA A 197 -8.02 -7.08 -11.70
CA ALA A 197 -7.05 -7.49 -10.69
C ALA A 197 -5.85 -8.18 -11.34
N LYS A 198 -4.72 -8.19 -10.62
CA LYS A 198 -3.48 -8.87 -10.99
C LYS A 198 -3.47 -10.31 -10.50
N TRP A 199 -4.34 -11.13 -11.06
CA TRP A 199 -4.57 -12.51 -10.62
C TRP A 199 -3.30 -13.36 -10.53
N LYS A 200 -2.36 -13.24 -11.47
CA LYS A 200 -1.11 -14.01 -11.47
C LYS A 200 -0.14 -13.60 -10.36
N SER A 201 -0.38 -12.45 -9.73
CA SER A 201 0.41 -11.98 -8.59
C SER A 201 -0.12 -12.50 -7.23
N LEU A 202 -1.28 -13.15 -7.21
CA LEU A 202 -1.86 -13.71 -5.99
C LEU A 202 -1.12 -14.98 -5.58
N SER A 203 -0.78 -15.11 -4.30
CA SER A 203 -0.07 -16.27 -3.78
C SER A 203 -0.93 -17.54 -3.85
N SER A 204 -0.31 -18.72 -3.94
CA SER A 204 -1.05 -20.00 -3.94
C SER A 204 -1.89 -20.18 -2.67
N GLN A 205 -1.42 -19.66 -1.54
CA GLN A 205 -2.15 -19.71 -0.27
C GLN A 205 -3.40 -18.82 -0.34
N ASP A 206 -3.27 -17.59 -0.86
CA ASP A 206 -4.42 -16.67 -0.95
C ASP A 206 -5.41 -17.11 -2.04
N TYR A 207 -4.95 -17.81 -3.09
CA TYR A 207 -5.84 -18.52 -4.02
C TYR A 207 -6.70 -19.55 -3.30
N TYR A 208 -6.11 -20.35 -2.40
CA TYR A 208 -6.84 -21.31 -1.60
C TYR A 208 -7.84 -20.61 -0.66
N THR A 209 -7.40 -19.57 0.05
CA THR A 209 -8.27 -18.76 0.92
C THR A 209 -9.45 -18.17 0.15
N LEU A 210 -9.24 -17.66 -1.08
CA LEU A 210 -10.30 -17.12 -1.92
C LEU A 210 -11.36 -18.18 -2.30
N LEU A 211 -10.94 -19.42 -2.56
CA LEU A 211 -11.84 -20.49 -3.00
C LEU A 211 -12.61 -21.13 -1.85
N VAL A 212 -11.99 -21.26 -0.68
CA VAL A 212 -12.59 -21.94 0.48
C VAL A 212 -13.39 -20.96 1.34
N GLY A 213 -13.02 -19.68 1.35
CA GLY A 213 -13.47 -18.73 2.36
C GLY A 213 -12.76 -18.97 3.68
N GLU A 214 -12.41 -17.89 4.39
CA GLU A 214 -11.97 -17.93 5.79
C GLU A 214 -13.11 -17.47 6.71
#